data_AF-A0A7C5X9V0-F1
#
_entry.id   AF-A0A7C5X9V0-F1
#
_cell.length_a   1.000
_cell.length_b   1.000
_cell.length_c   1.000
_cell.angle_alpha   90.00
_cell.angle_beta   90.00
_cell.angle_gamma   90.00
#
_symmetry.space_group_name_H-M   'P 1'
#
loop_
_entity.id
_entity.type
_entity.pdbx_description
1 polymer ?
#
loop_
_entity_poly.entity_id
_entity_poly.type
_entity_poly.pdbx_seq_one_letter_code
_entity_poly.pdbx_strand_id
1 'polypeptide(L)'
;MVVTVQRSITFPPIKLRRIDAYVMYIARKNASLDELRESGLEIGRGKGDITRFLERLRVVEVINGAVTLSALGKTLVSYREWLGPAVYHALLYQRVPQYRLLIDAVKEMGSVGSEALHTAVNDRLSRISPTAWLNKVAFKTLLQIAEDLGAVERQNGMYNFLGDPVAKAVLEYYTKHGVKVGQSFYIQQDRVVVGECGKEEPPHNLYKVDVDCVVSKIYSTLADES
;
A
#
# COMPACT_ATOMS: atom_id res chain seq x y z
N MET A 1 -2.58 4.70 -25.64
CA MET A 1 -1.30 4.59 -24.91
C MET A 1 -1.16 3.14 -24.49
N VAL A 2 -0.22 2.40 -25.08
CA VAL A 2 -0.08 0.96 -24.83
C VAL A 2 0.63 0.79 -23.49
N VAL A 3 -0.14 0.52 -22.43
CA VAL A 3 0.41 0.02 -21.18
C VAL A 3 1.06 -1.31 -21.53
N THR A 4 2.38 -1.33 -21.63
CA THR A 4 3.14 -2.58 -21.71
C THR A 4 3.03 -3.25 -20.35
N VAL A 5 1.90 -3.92 -20.12
CA VAL A 5 1.67 -4.73 -18.92
C VAL A 5 2.75 -5.80 -18.93
N GLN A 6 3.77 -5.64 -18.09
CA GLN A 6 4.84 -6.63 -17.94
C GLN A 6 4.23 -8.02 -17.73
N ARG A 7 4.77 -8.99 -18.48
CA ARG A 7 4.29 -10.37 -18.71
C ARG A 7 3.97 -11.22 -17.48
N SER A 8 4.35 -10.78 -16.29
CA SER A 8 3.92 -11.29 -15.00
C SER A 8 4.77 -10.54 -13.99
N ILE A 9 4.15 -9.83 -13.06
CA ILE A 9 4.91 -9.31 -11.92
C ILE A 9 5.08 -10.51 -10.99
N THR A 10 6.27 -11.08 -10.98
CA THR A 10 6.68 -12.02 -9.93
C THR A 10 6.61 -11.27 -8.60
N PHE A 11 5.51 -11.46 -7.87
CA PHE A 11 5.38 -11.01 -6.49
C PHE A 11 6.21 -11.96 -5.63
N PRO A 12 7.25 -11.49 -4.94
CA PRO A 12 8.08 -12.37 -4.12
C PRO A 12 7.26 -12.90 -2.92
N PRO A 13 7.52 -14.12 -2.43
CA PRO A 13 6.81 -14.67 -1.28
C PRO A 13 7.25 -13.97 0.01
N ILE A 14 6.74 -12.76 0.25
CA ILE A 14 7.14 -11.87 1.33
C ILE A 14 5.95 -11.43 2.16
N LYS A 15 6.16 -11.24 3.47
CA LYS A 15 5.15 -10.74 4.39
C LYS A 15 5.17 -9.21 4.44
N LEU A 16 4.02 -8.58 4.69
CA LEU A 16 3.92 -7.12 4.87
C LEU A 16 4.91 -6.60 5.91
N ARG A 17 5.04 -7.28 7.06
CA ARG A 17 5.98 -6.91 8.12
C ARG A 17 7.44 -6.80 7.63
N ARG A 18 7.85 -7.64 6.67
CA ARG A 18 9.20 -7.55 6.10
C ARG A 18 9.34 -6.37 5.15
N ILE A 19 8.31 -6.08 4.35
CA ILE A 19 8.26 -4.88 3.52
C ILE A 19 8.40 -3.64 4.40
N ASP A 20 7.59 -3.54 5.47
CA ASP A 20 7.63 -2.40 6.39
C ASP A 20 8.99 -2.26 7.08
N ALA A 21 9.52 -3.36 7.63
CA ALA A 21 10.84 -3.35 8.26
C ALA A 21 11.95 -2.92 7.30
N TYR A 22 11.90 -3.38 6.04
CA TYR A 22 12.86 -3.00 5.01
C TYR A 22 12.78 -1.50 4.71
N VAL A 23 11.59 -0.98 4.41
CA VAL A 23 11.39 0.43 4.07
C VAL A 23 11.82 1.33 5.23
N MET A 24 11.44 0.97 6.46
CA MET A 24 11.82 1.74 7.66
C MET A 24 13.30 1.65 8.00
N TYR A 25 13.98 0.57 7.62
CA TYR A 25 15.44 0.48 7.76
C TYR A 25 16.13 1.45 6.79
N ILE A 26 15.73 1.45 5.51
CA ILE A 26 16.29 2.36 4.50
C ILE A 26 15.96 3.83 4.82
N ALA A 27 14.81 4.09 5.44
CA ALA A 27 14.44 5.44 5.88
C ALA A 27 15.41 6.05 6.91
N ARG A 28 16.07 5.20 7.71
CA ARG A 28 17.02 5.63 8.76
C ARG A 28 18.44 5.78 8.23
N LYS A 29 18.82 4.95 7.27
CA LYS A 29 20.14 4.99 6.63
C LYS A 29 20.10 4.34 5.26
N ASN A 30 20.91 4.86 4.35
CA ASN A 30 21.23 4.17 3.10
C ASN A 30 21.99 2.89 3.46
N ALA A 31 21.69 1.80 2.76
CA ALA A 31 22.29 0.50 3.05
C ALA A 31 22.69 -0.21 1.76
N SER A 32 23.83 -0.89 1.77
CA SER A 32 24.21 -1.79 0.69
C SER A 32 23.33 -3.05 0.68
N LEU A 33 23.29 -3.74 -0.46
CA LEU A 33 22.57 -5.01 -0.57
C LEU A 33 23.09 -6.08 0.38
N ASP A 34 24.40 -6.08 0.66
CA ASP A 34 25.01 -7.06 1.55
C ASP A 34 24.63 -6.78 3.02
N GLU A 35 24.63 -5.53 3.45
CA GLU A 35 24.13 -5.14 4.79
C GLU A 35 22.66 -5.54 4.99
N LEU A 36 21.82 -5.39 3.96
CA LEU A 36 20.42 -5.78 4.01
C LEU A 36 20.22 -7.29 4.12
N ARG A 37 21.09 -8.08 3.48
CA ARG A 37 21.11 -9.54 3.63
C ARG A 37 21.57 -9.97 5.01
N GLU A 38 22.66 -9.39 5.49
CA GLU A 38 23.21 -9.67 6.82
C GLU A 38 22.18 -9.33 7.91
N SER A 39 21.40 -8.26 7.70
CA SER A 39 20.30 -7.87 8.59
C SER A 39 19.03 -8.72 8.43
N GLY A 40 19.00 -9.69 7.51
CA GLY A 40 17.84 -10.54 7.22
C GLY A 40 16.64 -9.81 6.60
N LEU A 41 16.85 -8.59 6.10
CA LEU A 41 15.84 -7.74 5.46
C LEU A 41 15.69 -8.04 3.97
N GLU A 42 16.74 -8.57 3.33
CA GLU A 42 16.72 -8.98 1.93
C GLU A 42 16.78 -10.49 1.78
N ILE A 43 16.14 -11.02 0.72
CA ILE A 43 16.15 -12.43 0.34
C ILE A 43 16.52 -12.60 -1.14
N GLY A 44 16.97 -13.80 -1.51
CA GLY A 44 17.33 -14.13 -2.90
C GLY A 44 18.76 -13.75 -3.29
N ARG A 45 19.17 -14.15 -4.50
CA ARG A 45 20.52 -13.92 -5.05
C ARG A 45 20.56 -12.61 -5.88
N GLY A 46 21.73 -11.98 -5.99
CA GLY A 46 21.95 -10.84 -6.91
C GLY A 46 21.46 -9.49 -6.38
N LYS A 47 20.42 -8.89 -6.98
CA LYS A 47 19.87 -7.60 -6.51
C LYS A 47 18.94 -7.71 -5.31
N GLY A 48 18.59 -8.94 -4.90
CA GLY A 48 17.58 -9.18 -3.87
C GLY A 48 16.15 -9.10 -4.42
N ASP A 49 15.24 -9.89 -3.87
CA ASP A 49 13.86 -9.95 -4.36
C ASP A 49 13.00 -8.82 -3.79
N ILE A 50 13.26 -8.37 -2.56
CA ILE A 50 12.53 -7.25 -1.93
C ILE A 50 12.98 -5.92 -2.54
N THR A 51 14.29 -5.69 -2.70
CA THR A 51 14.83 -4.50 -3.37
C THR A 51 14.25 -4.39 -4.78
N ARG A 52 14.31 -5.48 -5.57
CA ARG A 52 13.79 -5.47 -6.94
C ARG A 52 12.29 -5.20 -6.98
N PHE A 53 11.53 -5.75 -6.04
CA PHE A 53 10.10 -5.49 -5.92
C PHE A 53 9.84 -4.02 -5.60
N LEU A 54 10.48 -3.46 -4.57
CA LEU A 54 10.30 -2.07 -4.15
C LEU A 54 10.82 -1.06 -5.17
N GLU A 55 11.88 -1.37 -5.91
CA GLU A 55 12.37 -0.55 -7.01
C GLU A 55 11.39 -0.53 -8.19
N ARG A 56 10.73 -1.65 -8.50
CA ARG A 56 9.64 -1.68 -9.49
C ARG A 56 8.44 -0.83 -9.06
N LEU A 57 8.16 -0.77 -7.75
CA LEU A 57 7.16 0.14 -7.19
C LEU A 57 7.68 1.58 -7.05
N ARG A 58 8.94 1.83 -7.44
CA ARG A 58 9.67 3.10 -7.28
C ARG A 58 9.71 3.61 -5.84
N VAL A 59 9.68 2.72 -4.84
CA VAL A 59 9.82 3.09 -3.42
C VAL A 59 11.29 3.30 -3.06
N VAL A 60 12.17 2.51 -3.67
CA VAL A 60 13.61 2.60 -3.48
C VAL A 60 14.33 2.67 -4.81
N GLU A 61 15.55 3.19 -4.78
CA GLU A 61 16.47 3.23 -5.90
C GLU A 61 17.83 2.69 -5.44
N VAL A 62 18.61 2.13 -6.37
CA VAL A 62 19.98 1.70 -6.10
C VAL A 62 20.95 2.64 -6.78
N ILE A 63 21.63 3.46 -5.98
CA ILE A 63 22.57 4.48 -6.45
C ILE A 63 23.94 4.15 -5.87
N ASN A 64 24.95 4.01 -6.73
CA ASN A 64 26.34 3.71 -6.34
C ASN A 64 26.47 2.50 -5.39
N GLY A 65 25.65 1.46 -5.59
CA GLY A 65 25.68 0.25 -4.77
C GLY A 65 24.92 0.33 -3.44
N ALA A 66 24.35 1.49 -3.09
CA ALA A 66 23.50 1.67 -1.92
C ALA A 66 22.02 1.78 -2.32
N VAL A 67 21.16 1.14 -1.53
CA VAL A 67 19.71 1.29 -1.61
C VAL A 67 19.30 2.55 -0.83
N THR A 68 18.51 3.40 -1.47
CA THR A 68 18.00 4.66 -0.91
C THR A 68 16.50 4.82 -1.18
N LEU A 69 15.78 5.58 -0.34
CA LEU A 69 14.40 5.95 -0.66
C LEU A 69 14.35 6.91 -1.85
N SER A 70 13.46 6.64 -2.80
CA SER A 70 13.07 7.60 -3.83
C SER A 70 12.23 8.74 -3.24
N ALA A 71 11.82 9.71 -4.07
CA ALA A 71 10.83 10.72 -3.66
C ALA A 71 9.51 10.07 -3.20
N LEU A 72 8.99 9.13 -3.97
CA LEU A 72 7.79 8.36 -3.62
C LEU A 72 7.97 7.57 -2.32
N GLY A 73 9.14 6.95 -2.12
CA GLY A 73 9.47 6.22 -0.90
C GLY A 73 9.49 7.09 0.35
N LYS A 74 10.03 8.32 0.24
CA LYS A 74 9.98 9.31 1.32
C LYS A 74 8.54 9.70 1.66
N THR A 75 7.72 9.96 0.65
CA THR A 75 6.30 10.26 0.84
C THR A 75 5.54 9.10 1.49
N LEU A 76 5.81 7.86 1.06
CA LEU A 76 5.26 6.65 1.68
C LEU A 76 5.62 6.57 3.16
N VAL A 77 6.89 6.79 3.52
CA VAL A 77 7.35 6.79 4.91
C VAL A 77 6.66 7.88 5.71
N SER A 78 6.54 9.09 5.16
CA SER A 78 5.80 10.18 5.81
C SER A 78 4.37 9.78 6.11
N TYR A 79 3.61 9.20 5.17
CA TYR A 79 2.24 8.75 5.50
C TYR A 79 2.23 7.57 6.47
N ARG A 80 3.19 6.65 6.36
CA ARG A 80 3.32 5.49 7.25
C ARG A 80 3.52 5.89 8.70
N GLU A 81 4.25 6.96 8.99
CA GLU A 81 4.44 7.45 10.37
C GLU A 81 3.13 7.90 11.04
N TRP A 82 2.16 8.31 10.23
CA TRP A 82 0.89 8.85 10.71
C TRP A 82 -0.20 7.79 10.74
N LEU A 83 -0.29 7.00 9.67
CA LEU A 83 -1.38 6.06 9.40
C LEU A 83 -0.97 4.60 9.59
N GLY A 84 0.28 4.36 9.98
CA GLY A 84 0.85 3.02 10.14
C GLY A 84 0.92 2.25 8.80
N PRO A 85 0.95 0.91 8.86
CA PRO A 85 1.07 0.07 7.66
C PRO A 85 -0.10 0.17 6.68
N ALA A 86 -1.24 0.77 7.04
CA ALA A 86 -2.40 0.88 6.16
C ALA A 86 -2.07 1.54 4.81
N VAL A 87 -1.08 2.45 4.77
CA VAL A 87 -0.65 3.16 3.55
C VAL A 87 -0.11 2.24 2.47
N TYR A 88 0.40 1.05 2.83
CA TYR A 88 0.82 0.06 1.83
C TYR A 88 -0.37 -0.45 1.02
N HIS A 89 -1.59 -0.39 1.54
CA HIS A 89 -2.79 -0.70 0.75
C HIS A 89 -2.90 0.24 -0.46
N ALA A 90 -2.81 1.57 -0.26
CA ALA A 90 -2.85 2.52 -1.35
C ALA A 90 -1.69 2.34 -2.34
N LEU A 91 -0.47 2.14 -1.85
CA LEU A 91 0.70 1.87 -2.71
C LEU A 91 0.47 0.63 -3.60
N LEU A 92 0.09 -0.49 -3.00
CA LEU A 92 -0.10 -1.75 -3.71
C LEU A 92 -1.31 -1.68 -4.66
N TYR A 93 -2.40 -1.02 -4.24
CA TYR A 93 -3.58 -0.82 -5.07
C TYR A 93 -3.26 0.00 -6.34
N GLN A 94 -2.40 1.01 -6.23
CA GLN A 94 -2.01 1.83 -7.36
C GLN A 94 -0.94 1.17 -8.26
N ARG A 95 0.04 0.47 -7.67
CA ARG A 95 1.25 0.02 -8.38
C ARG A 95 1.31 -1.47 -8.67
N VAL A 96 0.44 -2.29 -8.08
CA VAL A 96 0.40 -3.75 -8.28
C VAL A 96 -0.96 -4.14 -8.86
N PRO A 97 -1.09 -4.24 -10.20
CA PRO A 97 -2.35 -4.58 -10.85
C PRO A 97 -3.02 -5.84 -10.30
N GLN A 98 -2.23 -6.86 -9.94
CA GLN A 98 -2.75 -8.09 -9.36
C GLN A 98 -3.36 -7.89 -7.97
N TYR A 99 -2.81 -6.98 -7.16
CA TYR A 99 -3.38 -6.62 -5.85
C TYR A 99 -4.68 -5.84 -6.03
N ARG A 100 -4.72 -4.88 -6.96
CA ARG A 100 -5.95 -4.14 -7.29
C ARG A 100 -7.08 -5.08 -7.71
N LEU A 101 -6.80 -5.95 -8.68
CA LEU A 101 -7.77 -6.94 -9.18
C LEU A 101 -8.28 -7.87 -8.08
N LEU A 102 -7.40 -8.25 -7.14
CA LEU A 102 -7.77 -9.04 -5.97
C LEU A 102 -8.78 -8.29 -5.08
N ILE A 103 -8.48 -7.05 -4.71
CA ILE A 103 -9.35 -6.23 -3.86
C ILE A 103 -10.69 -5.97 -4.55
N ASP A 104 -10.68 -5.59 -5.83
CA ASP A 104 -11.90 -5.35 -6.60
C ASP A 104 -12.75 -6.63 -6.70
N ALA A 105 -12.13 -7.79 -6.90
CA ALA A 105 -12.84 -9.06 -6.97
C ALA A 105 -13.51 -9.44 -5.64
N VAL A 106 -12.83 -9.29 -4.50
CA VAL A 106 -13.46 -9.55 -3.19
C VAL A 106 -14.60 -8.56 -2.93
N LYS A 107 -14.40 -7.28 -3.24
CA LYS A 107 -15.41 -6.23 -3.05
C LYS A 107 -16.68 -6.51 -3.87
N GLU A 108 -16.55 -6.96 -5.11
CA GLU A 108 -17.69 -7.25 -5.99
C GLU A 108 -18.39 -8.57 -5.65
N MET A 109 -17.64 -9.60 -5.28
CA MET A 109 -18.18 -10.93 -5.00
C MET A 109 -18.76 -11.06 -3.59
N GLY A 110 -18.42 -10.14 -2.68
CA GLY A 110 -18.85 -10.17 -1.29
C GLY A 110 -18.11 -11.24 -0.49
N SER A 111 -18.71 -12.43 -0.35
CA SER A 111 -18.12 -13.57 0.36
C SER A 111 -17.65 -14.63 -0.64
N VAL A 112 -16.34 -14.87 -0.71
CA VAL A 112 -15.75 -15.72 -1.77
C VAL A 112 -14.67 -16.67 -1.25
N GLY A 113 -14.69 -17.91 -1.70
CA GLY A 113 -13.67 -18.91 -1.38
C GLY A 113 -12.35 -18.65 -2.12
N SER A 114 -11.23 -19.07 -1.52
CA SER A 114 -9.88 -18.82 -2.06
C SER A 114 -9.68 -19.24 -3.53
N GLU A 115 -10.16 -20.41 -3.93
CA GLU A 115 -9.96 -20.93 -5.29
C GLU A 115 -10.84 -20.17 -6.30
N ALA A 116 -12.09 -19.86 -5.94
CA ALA A 116 -12.98 -19.06 -6.80
C ALA A 116 -12.44 -17.65 -7.01
N LEU A 117 -11.89 -17.04 -5.94
CA LEU A 117 -11.23 -15.74 -6.00
C LEU A 117 -9.98 -15.77 -6.89
N HIS A 118 -9.15 -16.82 -6.77
CA HIS A 118 -7.96 -16.99 -7.61
C HIS A 118 -8.30 -17.07 -9.10
N THR A 119 -9.34 -17.83 -9.45
CA THR A 119 -9.87 -17.91 -10.81
C THR A 119 -10.38 -16.55 -11.29
N ALA A 120 -11.22 -15.87 -10.49
CA ALA A 120 -11.77 -14.57 -10.85
C ALA A 120 -10.69 -13.50 -11.10
N VAL A 121 -9.61 -13.49 -10.30
CA VAL A 121 -8.49 -12.57 -10.50
C VAL A 121 -7.73 -12.88 -11.80
N ASN A 122 -7.45 -14.15 -12.09
CA ASN A 122 -6.78 -14.53 -13.34
C ASN A 122 -7.65 -14.30 -14.59
N ASP A 123 -8.96 -14.49 -14.50
CA ASP A 123 -9.89 -14.18 -15.58
C ASP A 123 -9.88 -12.68 -15.90
N ARG A 124 -9.86 -11.81 -14.88
CA ARG A 124 -9.70 -10.36 -15.08
C ARG A 124 -8.31 -10.00 -15.61
N LEU A 125 -7.26 -10.65 -15.11
CA LEU A 125 -5.89 -10.40 -15.53
C LEU A 125 -5.67 -10.76 -17.00
N SER A 126 -6.19 -11.90 -17.46
CA SER A 126 -6.07 -12.35 -18.86
C SER A 126 -6.79 -11.44 -19.85
N ARG A 127 -7.88 -10.78 -19.44
CA ARG A 127 -8.56 -9.76 -20.26
C ARG A 127 -7.72 -8.50 -20.44
N ILE A 128 -6.87 -8.16 -19.48
CA ILE A 128 -5.97 -7.00 -19.53
C ILE A 128 -4.66 -7.35 -20.24
N SER A 129 -4.11 -8.53 -19.97
CA SER A 129 -2.90 -9.04 -20.58
C SER A 129 -3.02 -10.57 -20.75
N PRO A 130 -3.34 -11.08 -21.95
CA PRO A 130 -3.63 -12.50 -22.19
C PRO A 130 -2.51 -13.46 -21.81
N THR A 131 -1.27 -12.98 -21.72
CA THR A 131 -0.10 -13.78 -21.33
C THR A 131 0.25 -13.66 -19.85
N ALA A 132 -0.40 -12.76 -19.10
CA ALA A 132 -0.15 -12.58 -17.69
C ALA A 132 -0.90 -13.62 -16.86
N TRP A 133 -0.20 -14.21 -15.89
CA TRP A 133 -0.75 -15.21 -14.99
C TRP A 133 -0.28 -14.95 -13.56
N LEU A 134 -1.20 -15.01 -12.61
CA LEU A 134 -0.91 -14.97 -11.18
C LEU A 134 -0.87 -16.41 -10.65
N ASN A 135 0.32 -16.90 -10.32
CA ASN A 135 0.49 -18.22 -9.73
C ASN A 135 -0.07 -18.29 -8.29
N LYS A 136 -0.34 -19.50 -7.79
CA LYS A 136 -0.96 -19.72 -6.46
C LYS A 136 -0.13 -19.16 -5.29
N VAL A 137 1.20 -19.17 -5.38
CA VAL A 137 2.07 -18.66 -4.31
C VAL A 137 1.97 -17.13 -4.21
N ALA A 138 2.08 -16.45 -5.36
CA ALA A 138 1.93 -15.00 -5.44
C ALA A 138 0.51 -14.57 -5.03
N PHE A 139 -0.53 -15.29 -5.48
CA PHE A 139 -1.91 -15.05 -5.06
C PHE A 139 -2.07 -15.14 -3.54
N LYS A 140 -1.62 -16.24 -2.91
CA LYS A 140 -1.69 -16.40 -1.44
C LYS A 140 -0.92 -15.30 -0.71
N THR A 141 0.20 -14.85 -1.26
CA THR A 141 0.99 -13.77 -0.67
C THR A 141 0.23 -12.44 -0.71
N LEU A 142 -0.37 -12.09 -1.85
CA LEU A 142 -1.20 -10.89 -1.99
C LEU A 142 -2.42 -10.92 -1.08
N LEU A 143 -3.08 -12.07 -0.97
CA LEU A 143 -4.24 -12.27 -0.11
C LEU A 143 -3.87 -12.13 1.36
N GLN A 144 -2.76 -12.75 1.79
CA GLN A 144 -2.24 -12.56 3.15
C GLN A 144 -1.90 -11.10 3.44
N ILE A 145 -1.33 -10.37 2.47
CA ILE A 145 -1.05 -8.93 2.64
C ILE A 145 -2.35 -8.13 2.77
N ALA A 146 -3.40 -8.47 2.00
CA ALA A 146 -4.70 -7.83 2.15
C ALA A 146 -5.33 -8.10 3.52
N GLU A 147 -5.15 -9.31 4.08
CA GLU A 147 -5.55 -9.65 5.45
C GLU A 147 -4.74 -8.86 6.48
N ASP A 148 -3.40 -8.83 6.35
CA ASP A 148 -2.48 -8.11 7.25
C ASP A 148 -2.79 -6.59 7.27
N LEU A 149 -3.27 -6.04 6.15
CA LEU A 149 -3.69 -4.64 6.03
C LEU A 149 -5.12 -4.38 6.52
N GLY A 150 -5.89 -5.42 6.84
CA GLY A 150 -7.29 -5.30 7.24
C GLY A 150 -8.23 -4.91 6.10
N ALA A 151 -7.84 -5.12 4.83
CA ALA A 151 -8.70 -4.90 3.68
C ALA A 151 -9.71 -6.05 3.50
N VAL A 152 -9.30 -7.26 3.90
CA VAL A 152 -10.13 -8.47 3.83
C VAL A 152 -10.02 -9.26 5.12
N GLU A 153 -11.04 -10.06 5.41
CA GLU A 153 -11.05 -10.98 6.53
C GLU A 153 -11.47 -12.38 6.07
N ARG A 154 -10.81 -13.40 6.63
CA ARG A 154 -11.17 -14.79 6.41
C ARG A 154 -12.09 -15.28 7.52
N GLN A 155 -13.34 -15.59 7.17
CA GLN A 155 -14.32 -16.22 8.07
C GLN A 155 -14.82 -17.52 7.44
N ASN A 156 -14.74 -18.64 8.17
CA ASN A 156 -15.24 -19.96 7.73
C ASN A 156 -14.72 -20.39 6.34
N GLY A 157 -13.47 -20.04 6.01
CA GLY A 157 -12.87 -20.36 4.71
C GLY A 157 -13.26 -19.42 3.54
N MET A 158 -14.10 -18.43 3.80
CA MET A 158 -14.52 -17.40 2.85
C MET A 158 -13.84 -16.07 3.18
N TYR A 159 -13.53 -15.28 2.15
CA TYR A 159 -12.97 -13.95 2.28
C TYR A 159 -14.04 -12.90 2.05
N ASN A 160 -14.09 -11.90 2.94
CA ASN A 160 -14.99 -10.76 2.85
C ASN A 160 -14.18 -9.47 2.80
N PHE A 161 -14.65 -8.48 2.04
CA PHE A 161 -14.06 -7.15 2.02
C PHE A 161 -14.51 -6.35 3.26
N LEU A 162 -13.56 -5.74 3.98
CA LEU A 162 -13.81 -4.99 5.22
C LEU A 162 -13.91 -3.47 5.01
N GLY A 163 -13.67 -2.98 3.80
CA GLY A 163 -13.52 -1.55 3.51
C GLY A 163 -12.07 -1.16 3.20
N ASP A 164 -11.86 0.12 2.93
CA ASP A 164 -10.54 0.68 2.61
C ASP A 164 -9.71 0.88 3.90
N PRO A 165 -8.55 0.19 4.04
CA PRO A 165 -7.64 0.37 5.18
C PRO A 165 -7.14 1.79 5.39
N VAL A 166 -6.88 2.54 4.31
CA VAL A 166 -6.40 3.92 4.40
C VAL A 166 -7.51 4.82 4.94
N ALA A 167 -8.73 4.68 4.42
CA ALA A 167 -9.88 5.43 4.93
C ALA A 167 -10.10 5.16 6.43
N LYS A 168 -10.05 3.88 6.84
CA LYS A 168 -10.15 3.49 8.24
C LYS A 168 -9.03 4.12 9.10
N ALA A 169 -7.78 4.05 8.64
CA ALA A 169 -6.64 4.61 9.38
C ALA A 169 -6.70 6.14 9.50
N VAL A 170 -7.15 6.85 8.46
CA VAL A 170 -7.34 8.31 8.50
C VAL A 170 -8.43 8.69 9.51
N LEU A 171 -9.56 7.97 9.51
CA LEU A 171 -10.62 8.17 10.48
C LEU A 171 -10.14 7.92 11.91
N GLU A 172 -9.42 6.82 12.15
CA GLU A 172 -8.85 6.50 13.46
C GLU A 172 -7.85 7.56 13.92
N TYR A 173 -6.97 8.02 13.03
CA TYR A 173 -6.01 9.08 13.31
C TYR A 173 -6.71 10.38 13.73
N TYR A 174 -7.70 10.86 12.97
CA TYR A 174 -8.41 12.10 13.32
C TYR A 174 -9.35 11.93 14.53
N THR A 175 -9.88 10.74 14.77
CA THR A 175 -10.64 10.45 16.00
C THR A 175 -9.72 10.52 17.23
N LYS A 176 -8.47 10.11 17.11
CA LYS A 176 -7.49 10.12 18.21
C LYS A 176 -6.90 11.51 18.49
N HIS A 177 -6.68 12.29 17.44
CA HIS A 177 -5.92 13.55 17.52
C HIS A 177 -6.75 14.81 17.35
N GLY A 178 -8.00 14.70 16.92
CA GLY A 178 -8.92 15.82 16.71
C GLY A 178 -10.19 15.73 17.56
N VAL A 179 -11.10 16.68 17.31
CA VAL A 179 -12.44 16.72 17.89
C VAL A 179 -13.46 16.59 16.78
N LYS A 180 -14.42 15.68 16.95
CA LYS A 180 -15.54 15.52 16.01
C LYS A 180 -16.69 16.45 16.40
N VAL A 181 -17.08 17.33 15.50
CA VAL A 181 -18.27 18.20 15.64
C VAL A 181 -19.19 17.95 14.47
N GLY A 182 -20.37 17.36 14.74
CA GLY A 182 -21.27 16.89 13.70
C GLY A 182 -20.60 15.81 12.83
N GLN A 183 -20.49 16.06 11.53
CA GLN A 183 -19.84 15.17 10.55
C GLN A 183 -18.40 15.55 10.24
N SER A 184 -17.85 16.58 10.90
CA SER A 184 -16.54 17.14 10.58
C SER A 184 -15.53 16.89 11.70
N PHE A 185 -14.28 16.69 11.31
CA PHE A 185 -13.15 16.61 12.24
C PHE A 185 -12.41 17.94 12.25
N TYR A 186 -12.11 18.41 13.46
CA TYR A 186 -11.32 19.61 13.70
C TYR A 186 -10.00 19.21 14.38
N ILE A 187 -8.87 19.60 13.80
CA ILE A 187 -7.56 19.18 14.26
C ILE A 187 -6.54 20.33 14.21
N GLN A 188 -5.46 20.22 14.99
CA GLN A 188 -4.35 21.18 14.93
C GLN A 188 -3.64 21.11 13.56
N GLN A 189 -3.13 22.24 13.09
CA GLN A 189 -2.49 22.36 11.77
C GLN A 189 -1.32 21.37 11.58
N ASP A 190 -0.49 21.18 12.61
CA ASP A 190 0.66 20.26 12.62
C ASP A 190 0.24 18.78 12.61
N ARG A 191 -1.06 18.51 12.66
CA ARG A 191 -1.68 17.18 12.65
C ARG A 191 -2.58 16.96 11.42
N VAL A 192 -2.61 17.89 10.48
CA VAL A 192 -3.30 17.67 9.20
C VAL A 192 -2.41 16.77 8.32
N VAL A 193 -2.90 15.57 7.97
CA VAL A 193 -2.11 14.59 7.18
C VAL A 193 -1.80 15.12 5.77
N VAL A 194 -2.75 15.82 5.15
CA VAL A 194 -2.61 16.46 3.84
C VAL A 194 -3.08 17.90 3.97
N GLY A 195 -2.14 18.85 3.95
CA GLY A 195 -2.42 20.26 4.25
C GLY A 195 -3.53 20.88 3.40
N GLU A 196 -3.62 20.53 2.11
CA GLU A 196 -4.64 21.02 1.18
C GLU A 196 -6.07 20.58 1.53
N CYS A 197 -6.22 19.52 2.31
CA CYS A 197 -7.52 18.97 2.72
C CYS A 197 -8.01 19.52 4.06
N GLY A 198 -7.22 20.41 4.68
CA GLY A 198 -7.59 21.12 5.90
C GLY A 198 -7.85 22.60 5.61
N LYS A 199 -8.91 23.15 6.19
CA LYS A 199 -9.19 24.60 6.16
C LYS A 199 -9.33 25.12 7.58
N GLU A 200 -8.63 26.19 7.90
CA GLU A 200 -8.82 26.86 9.19
C GLU A 200 -10.27 27.37 9.30
N GLU A 201 -10.94 26.98 10.38
CA GLU A 201 -12.26 27.48 10.76
C GLU A 201 -12.22 27.96 12.22
N PRO A 202 -13.02 28.97 12.60
CA PRO A 202 -13.12 29.39 14.00
C PRO A 202 -13.50 28.20 14.92
N PRO A 203 -12.91 28.07 16.12
CA PRO A 203 -11.92 28.97 16.73
C PRO A 203 -10.50 28.83 16.13
N HIS A 204 -9.73 29.92 16.13
CA HIS A 204 -8.39 30.01 15.55
C HIS A 204 -7.48 28.81 15.92
N ASN A 205 -6.64 28.39 14.97
CA ASN A 205 -5.74 27.23 15.05
C ASN A 205 -6.39 25.84 14.98
N LEU A 206 -7.68 25.74 14.65
CA LEU A 206 -8.31 24.47 14.29
C LEU A 206 -8.60 24.39 12.80
N TYR A 207 -8.20 23.28 12.21
CA TYR A 207 -8.44 22.96 10.82
C TYR A 207 -9.57 21.96 10.72
N LYS A 208 -10.65 22.34 10.05
CA LYS A 208 -11.64 21.40 9.58
C LYS A 208 -11.06 20.57 8.46
N VAL A 209 -11.07 19.25 8.61
CA VAL A 209 -10.48 18.33 7.64
C VAL A 209 -11.54 17.55 6.88
N ASP A 210 -11.36 17.49 5.57
CA ASP A 210 -12.11 16.63 4.66
C ASP A 210 -11.41 15.26 4.54
N VAL A 211 -12.02 14.23 5.11
CA VAL A 211 -11.49 12.86 5.12
C VAL A 211 -11.41 12.28 3.70
N ASP A 212 -12.41 12.53 2.87
CA ASP A 212 -12.47 11.98 1.51
C ASP A 212 -11.39 12.63 0.64
N CYS A 213 -11.16 13.94 0.81
CA CYS A 213 -10.02 14.63 0.21
C CYS A 213 -8.69 13.99 0.63
N VAL A 214 -8.48 13.74 1.93
CA VAL A 214 -7.22 13.16 2.45
C VAL A 214 -6.98 11.79 1.84
N VAL A 215 -7.97 10.90 1.86
CA VAL A 215 -7.85 9.55 1.28
C VAL A 215 -7.55 9.65 -0.20
N SER A 216 -8.33 10.43 -0.96
CA SER A 216 -8.13 10.62 -2.40
C SER A 216 -6.72 11.13 -2.74
N LYS A 217 -6.21 12.12 -1.97
CA LYS A 217 -4.87 12.68 -2.15
C LYS A 217 -3.76 11.68 -1.81
N ILE A 218 -3.93 10.84 -0.80
CA ILE A 218 -2.95 9.77 -0.50
C ILE A 218 -2.85 8.81 -1.70
N TYR A 219 -3.99 8.36 -2.23
CA TYR A 219 -4.01 7.48 -3.40
C TYR A 219 -3.43 8.14 -4.64
N SER A 220 -3.77 9.40 -4.93
CA SER A 220 -3.25 10.12 -6.09
C SER A 220 -1.74 10.33 -6.00
N THR A 221 -1.24 10.69 -4.81
CA THR A 221 0.19 10.90 -4.57
C THR A 221 0.97 9.59 -4.74
N LEU A 222 0.42 8.47 -4.28
CA LEU A 222 1.07 7.17 -4.41
C LEU A 222 0.96 6.57 -5.82
N ALA A 223 0.04 7.07 -6.65
CA ALA A 223 -0.08 6.72 -8.06
C ALA A 223 0.92 7.46 -8.96
N ASP A 224 1.35 8.67 -8.57
CA ASP A 224 2.04 9.60 -9.46
C ASP A 224 3.38 9.07 -10.02
N GLU A 225 3.56 9.17 -11.33
CA GLU A 225 4.75 8.64 -12.03
C GLU A 225 5.89 9.65 -12.17
N SER A 226 5.78 10.80 -11.49
CA SER A 226 6.73 11.91 -11.54
C SER A 226 8.16 11.54 -11.16
#